data_AF-A0A9R1X298-F1
#
_entry.id   AF-A0A9R1X298-F1
#
_cell.length_a   1.000
_cell.length_b   1.000
_cell.length_c   1.000
_cell.angle_alpha   90.00
_cell.angle_beta   90.00
_cell.angle_gamma   90.00
#
_symmetry.space_group_name_H-M   'P 1'
#
loop_
_entity.id
_entity.type
_entity.pdbx_description
1 polymer ?
#
loop_
_entity_poly.entity_id
_entity_poly.type
_entity_poly.pdbx_seq_one_letter_code
_entity_poly.pdbx_strand_id
1 'polypeptide(L)'
;MTTQMERSKSVLQPPAFGNLITVLSIDGGGIRGLIPAIILDFLENELKRIDGEDARIADYFDIIAGTSTSGLITAMLTAPDEKKRPLFSAKDIKNFYLQNCPKIFPQDRNMFTKIMKSLNGPLYDGKYLHDSIRKRFKNIRLEDTLTNVVIPTFDISTLQPTIFSSYEMKEKPYLNALLSDICIATSATPTYLPPHHFETIDHEGQKHEFNLVDGGMAVNNPTVIAIGEIAKQLIRKSSDFDVSQSLDYRRFLVISIGTGERKMKLKYNAKEASKWGLFAWWFNANGSTPLLDISTQSSIDMVDNHLSVVFKALGSEQNYLRIQEDGLEGSLSSLDRATNDNLKYLIEVGEDLLKKKVSRVNLETNKFFPYSERTNQEALKDFAKQLSDEKRLRDLATLAKAKSEPCIMLEKKPNFAAFGKFRINV
;
A
#
# COMPACT_ATOMS: atom_id res chain seq x y z
N MET A 1 13.85 -29.84 -13.40
CA MET A 1 12.63 -29.96 -12.59
C MET A 1 11.86 -28.67 -12.75
N THR A 2 10.79 -28.70 -13.52
CA THR A 2 9.88 -27.57 -13.76
C THR A 2 9.12 -27.28 -12.48
N THR A 3 9.52 -26.26 -11.74
CA THR A 3 8.76 -25.71 -10.63
C THR A 3 7.45 -25.16 -11.18
N GLN A 4 6.36 -25.90 -10.98
CA GLN A 4 5.01 -25.36 -11.10
C GLN A 4 4.94 -24.13 -10.19
N MET A 5 4.90 -22.94 -10.81
CA MET A 5 4.80 -21.66 -10.12
C MET A 5 3.37 -21.50 -9.61
N GLU A 6 3.15 -21.88 -8.37
CA GLU A 6 1.92 -21.51 -7.65
C GLU A 6 2.07 -20.08 -7.13
N ARG A 7 1.37 -19.15 -7.79
CA ARG A 7 1.11 -17.82 -7.27
C ARG A 7 0.39 -17.92 -5.92
N SER A 8 0.71 -17.02 -4.98
CA SER A 8 -0.12 -16.84 -3.78
C SER A 8 -1.51 -16.36 -4.21
N LYS A 9 -2.52 -17.24 -4.11
CA LYS A 9 -3.98 -17.02 -3.94
C LYS A 9 -4.66 -15.83 -4.67
N SER A 10 -4.04 -15.21 -5.67
CA SER A 10 -4.49 -13.96 -6.25
C SER A 10 -5.53 -14.18 -7.33
N VAL A 11 -6.57 -13.36 -7.29
CA VAL A 11 -7.74 -13.45 -8.18
C VAL A 11 -7.45 -12.91 -9.58
N LEU A 12 -6.62 -11.87 -9.68
CA LEU A 12 -6.18 -11.29 -10.96
C LEU A 12 -5.21 -12.24 -11.67
N GLN A 13 -5.29 -12.42 -13.00
CA GLN A 13 -4.32 -13.20 -13.77
C GLN A 13 -2.97 -12.46 -13.94
N PRO A 14 -1.83 -13.16 -14.09
CA PRO A 14 -0.51 -12.51 -14.11
C PRO A 14 -0.32 -11.50 -15.26
N PRO A 15 0.55 -10.49 -15.11
CA PRO A 15 0.91 -9.54 -16.16
C PRO A 15 1.44 -10.17 -17.46
N ALA A 16 1.94 -11.40 -17.42
CA ALA A 16 2.34 -12.16 -18.61
C ALA A 16 1.19 -12.40 -19.59
N PHE A 17 -0.07 -12.33 -19.14
CA PHE A 17 -1.27 -12.52 -19.98
C PHE A 17 -1.88 -11.22 -20.50
N GLY A 18 -1.26 -10.07 -20.23
CA GLY A 18 -1.81 -8.77 -20.54
C GLY A 18 -0.77 -7.74 -20.93
N ASN A 19 -1.24 -6.52 -21.18
CA ASN A 19 -0.39 -5.46 -21.72
C ASN A 19 0.21 -4.59 -20.62
N LEU A 20 -0.52 -4.43 -19.51
CA LEU A 20 -0.17 -3.49 -18.46
C LEU A 20 0.26 -4.21 -17.18
N ILE A 21 0.95 -3.48 -16.30
CA ILE A 21 1.25 -3.87 -14.91
C ILE A 21 0.58 -2.82 -14.02
N THR A 22 -0.35 -3.23 -13.18
CA THR A 22 -1.22 -2.30 -12.44
C THR A 22 -0.72 -2.10 -11.01
N VAL A 23 -0.44 -0.84 -10.65
CA VAL A 23 0.14 -0.46 -9.35
C VAL A 23 -0.79 0.53 -8.65
N LEU A 24 -1.22 0.18 -7.44
CA LEU A 24 -1.84 1.11 -6.49
C LEU A 24 -0.82 1.43 -5.40
N SER A 25 -0.60 2.72 -5.15
CA SER A 25 0.27 3.20 -4.08
C SER A 25 -0.44 4.26 -3.26
N ILE A 26 -0.32 4.19 -1.94
CA ILE A 26 -1.01 5.08 -1.00
C ILE A 26 -0.01 5.60 0.03
N ASP A 27 0.09 6.92 0.13
CA ASP A 27 1.06 7.57 1.02
C ASP A 27 0.70 7.42 2.51
N GLY A 28 1.68 7.54 3.38
CA GLY A 28 1.46 7.66 4.83
C GLY A 28 0.96 9.04 5.26
N GLY A 29 0.16 9.10 6.33
CA GLY A 29 -0.39 10.37 6.81
C GLY A 29 -1.32 10.35 8.02
N GLY A 30 -1.29 9.32 8.86
CA GLY A 30 -2.12 9.26 10.07
C GLY A 30 -3.63 9.27 9.75
N ILE A 31 -4.40 10.06 10.50
CA ILE A 31 -5.86 10.21 10.29
C ILE A 31 -6.22 10.74 8.90
N ARG A 32 -5.28 11.37 8.20
CA ARG A 32 -5.49 11.89 6.84
C ARG A 32 -5.65 10.79 5.80
N GLY A 33 -5.43 9.53 6.16
CA GLY A 33 -5.81 8.37 5.36
C GLY A 33 -7.32 8.31 5.04
N LEU A 34 -8.16 9.13 5.69
CA LEU A 34 -9.53 9.39 5.24
C LEU A 34 -9.60 9.93 3.80
N ILE A 35 -8.66 10.77 3.38
CA ILE A 35 -8.64 11.33 2.02
C ILE A 35 -8.51 10.21 0.97
N PRO A 36 -7.46 9.36 0.99
CA PRO A 36 -7.38 8.24 0.06
C PRO A 36 -8.52 7.24 0.23
N ALA A 37 -9.09 7.07 1.43
CA ALA A 37 -10.26 6.21 1.62
C ALA A 37 -11.47 6.66 0.77
N ILE A 38 -11.72 7.96 0.63
CA ILE A 38 -12.78 8.50 -0.24
C ILE A 38 -12.46 8.23 -1.72
N ILE A 39 -11.21 8.42 -2.13
CA ILE A 39 -10.77 8.16 -3.51
C ILE A 39 -10.91 6.68 -3.87
N LEU A 40 -10.51 5.78 -2.96
CA LEU A 40 -10.62 4.33 -3.14
C LEU A 40 -12.07 3.86 -3.17
N ASP A 41 -12.94 4.42 -2.33
CA ASP A 41 -14.37 4.12 -2.35
C ASP A 41 -14.99 4.49 -3.70
N PHE A 42 -14.65 5.69 -4.22
CA PHE A 42 -15.07 6.09 -5.56
C PHE A 42 -14.57 5.11 -6.64
N LEU A 43 -13.28 4.77 -6.63
CA LEU A 43 -12.69 3.85 -7.60
C LEU A 43 -13.34 2.45 -7.55
N GLU A 44 -13.53 1.89 -6.35
CA GLU A 44 -14.15 0.57 -6.20
C GLU A 44 -15.61 0.57 -6.68
N ASN A 45 -16.36 1.65 -6.45
CA ASN A 45 -17.74 1.75 -6.93
C ASN A 45 -17.82 1.89 -8.46
N GLU A 46 -16.86 2.57 -9.10
CA GLU A 46 -16.77 2.59 -10.56
C GLU A 46 -16.42 1.21 -11.13
N LEU A 47 -15.54 0.45 -10.47
CA LEU A 47 -15.25 -0.95 -10.85
C LEU A 47 -16.49 -1.84 -10.71
N LYS A 48 -17.24 -1.70 -9.60
CA LYS A 48 -18.52 -2.41 -9.42
C LYS A 48 -19.54 -2.09 -10.50
N ARG A 49 -19.62 -0.82 -10.93
CA ARG A 49 -20.50 -0.41 -12.02
C ARG A 49 -20.13 -1.07 -13.36
N ILE A 50 -18.85 -1.38 -13.58
CA ILE A 50 -18.34 -1.95 -14.84
C ILE A 50 -18.41 -3.48 -14.85
N ASP A 51 -18.03 -4.13 -13.74
CA ASP A 51 -17.82 -5.59 -13.66
C ASP A 51 -18.75 -6.31 -12.66
N GLY A 52 -19.58 -5.59 -11.92
CA GLY A 52 -20.56 -6.13 -10.97
C GLY A 52 -20.21 -5.92 -9.49
N GLU A 53 -21.20 -6.08 -8.61
CA GLU A 53 -21.13 -5.75 -7.17
C GLU A 53 -20.04 -6.47 -6.37
N ASP A 54 -19.56 -7.61 -6.88
CA ASP A 54 -18.50 -8.39 -6.24
C ASP A 54 -17.10 -7.85 -6.50
N ALA A 55 -16.94 -6.90 -7.43
CA ALA A 55 -15.64 -6.28 -7.75
C ALA A 55 -15.02 -5.61 -6.52
N ARG A 56 -13.72 -5.83 -6.31
CA ARG A 56 -12.92 -5.22 -5.25
C ARG A 56 -11.59 -4.74 -5.80
N ILE A 57 -10.99 -3.74 -5.15
CA ILE A 57 -9.69 -3.17 -5.56
C ILE A 57 -8.62 -4.26 -5.80
N ALA A 58 -8.51 -5.25 -4.92
CA ALA A 58 -7.52 -6.33 -5.04
C ALA A 58 -7.66 -7.21 -6.31
N ASP A 59 -8.80 -7.14 -7.03
CA ASP A 59 -9.01 -7.91 -8.27
C ASP A 59 -8.36 -7.26 -9.49
N TYR A 60 -7.86 -6.03 -9.36
CA TYR A 60 -7.42 -5.21 -10.49
C TYR A 60 -5.97 -4.75 -10.40
N PHE A 61 -5.36 -4.83 -9.22
CA PHE A 61 -3.99 -4.40 -8.98
C PHE A 61 -3.04 -5.58 -8.80
N ASP A 62 -1.97 -5.62 -9.59
CA ASP A 62 -0.87 -6.59 -9.45
C ASP A 62 -0.10 -6.40 -8.16
N ILE A 63 -0.03 -5.15 -7.69
CA ILE A 63 0.61 -4.78 -6.44
C ILE A 63 -0.11 -3.59 -5.78
N ILE A 64 -0.28 -3.67 -4.46
CA ILE A 64 -0.82 -2.59 -3.64
C ILE A 64 0.23 -2.21 -2.59
N ALA A 65 0.66 -0.96 -2.61
CA ALA A 65 1.66 -0.44 -1.69
C ALA A 65 1.06 0.61 -0.75
N GLY A 66 1.48 0.59 0.52
CA GLY A 66 0.98 1.51 1.52
C GLY A 66 1.98 1.72 2.63
N THR A 67 2.24 2.98 2.97
CA THR A 67 3.10 3.36 4.10
C THR A 67 2.28 3.85 5.28
N SER A 68 2.70 3.55 6.50
CA SER A 68 2.03 4.03 7.72
C SER A 68 0.58 3.56 7.79
N THR A 69 -0.35 4.44 8.15
CA THR A 69 -1.78 4.09 8.18
C THR A 69 -2.29 3.56 6.84
N SER A 70 -1.63 3.87 5.74
CA SER A 70 -1.97 3.32 4.43
C SER A 70 -1.46 1.89 4.22
N GLY A 71 -0.45 1.42 4.96
CA GLY A 71 -0.12 0.00 5.04
C GLY A 71 -1.24 -0.80 5.73
N LEU A 72 -1.93 -0.20 6.70
CA LEU A 72 -3.18 -0.75 7.25
C LEU A 72 -4.30 -0.76 6.21
N ILE A 73 -4.46 0.30 5.40
CA ILE A 73 -5.40 0.31 4.27
C ILE A 73 -5.09 -0.82 3.28
N THR A 74 -3.82 -0.99 2.91
CA THR A 74 -3.34 -2.08 2.05
C THR A 74 -3.72 -3.43 2.62
N ALA A 75 -3.47 -3.69 3.90
CA ALA A 75 -3.88 -4.92 4.55
C ALA A 75 -5.41 -5.11 4.58
N MET A 76 -6.18 -4.05 4.83
CA MET A 76 -7.65 -4.12 4.78
C MET A 76 -8.17 -4.51 3.39
N LEU A 77 -7.58 -3.96 2.32
CA LEU A 77 -8.00 -4.26 0.95
C LEU A 77 -7.57 -5.65 0.45
N THR A 78 -6.62 -6.30 1.12
CA THR A 78 -5.97 -7.53 0.60
C THR A 78 -6.04 -8.73 1.51
N ALA A 79 -6.34 -8.56 2.80
CA ALA A 79 -6.55 -9.67 3.72
C ALA A 79 -7.77 -10.49 3.30
N PRO A 80 -7.65 -11.83 3.20
CA PRO A 80 -8.77 -12.68 2.80
C PRO A 80 -9.77 -12.93 3.93
N ASP A 81 -11.03 -13.04 3.57
CA ASP A 81 -12.07 -13.69 4.36
C ASP A 81 -12.09 -15.22 4.15
N GLU A 82 -13.05 -15.90 4.77
CA GLU A 82 -13.23 -17.36 4.64
C GLU A 82 -13.51 -17.83 3.20
N LYS A 83 -14.00 -16.92 2.35
CA LYS A 83 -14.31 -17.17 0.94
C LYS A 83 -13.17 -16.73 0.00
N LYS A 84 -12.00 -16.36 0.54
CA LYS A 84 -10.86 -15.81 -0.21
C LYS A 84 -11.24 -14.54 -1.01
N ARG A 85 -12.12 -13.72 -0.45
CA ARG A 85 -12.42 -12.36 -0.93
C ARG A 85 -11.86 -11.33 0.05
N PRO A 86 -11.61 -10.07 -0.37
CA PRO A 86 -11.15 -9.05 0.55
C PRO A 86 -12.07 -8.90 1.76
N LEU A 87 -11.47 -8.96 2.96
CA LEU A 87 -12.17 -8.85 4.24
C LEU A 87 -12.91 -7.50 4.38
N PHE A 88 -12.42 -6.47 3.70
CA PHE A 88 -13.00 -5.14 3.68
C PHE A 88 -13.23 -4.66 2.25
N SER A 89 -14.33 -3.94 2.04
CA SER A 89 -14.54 -3.10 0.86
C SER A 89 -13.96 -1.70 1.08
N ALA A 90 -13.70 -0.95 0.02
CA ALA A 90 -13.11 0.38 0.14
C ALA A 90 -13.93 1.33 1.03
N LYS A 91 -15.26 1.28 0.98
CA LYS A 91 -16.17 2.05 1.87
C LYS A 91 -15.96 1.75 3.37
N ASP A 92 -15.52 0.55 3.72
CA ASP A 92 -15.34 0.15 5.12
C ASP A 92 -14.14 0.86 5.76
N ILE A 93 -13.18 1.33 4.95
CA ILE A 93 -12.02 2.09 5.41
C ILE A 93 -12.50 3.39 6.06
N LYS A 94 -13.37 4.16 5.41
CA LYS A 94 -13.93 5.41 5.97
C LYS A 94 -14.56 5.15 7.34
N ASN A 95 -15.39 4.12 7.45
CA ASN A 95 -16.07 3.74 8.70
C ASN A 95 -15.07 3.32 9.78
N PHE A 96 -14.01 2.60 9.40
CA PHE A 96 -12.94 2.23 10.30
C PHE A 96 -12.28 3.48 10.92
N TYR A 97 -11.89 4.46 10.12
CA TYR A 97 -11.27 5.68 10.63
C TYR A 97 -12.20 6.44 11.58
N LEU A 98 -13.46 6.66 11.20
CA LEU A 98 -14.44 7.37 12.02
C LEU A 98 -14.66 6.71 13.39
N GLN A 99 -14.65 5.39 13.46
CA GLN A 99 -14.90 4.64 14.69
C GLN A 99 -13.66 4.48 15.58
N ASN A 100 -12.47 4.36 14.98
CA ASN A 100 -11.26 3.96 15.69
C ASN A 100 -10.30 5.13 15.94
N CYS A 101 -10.18 6.11 15.02
CA CYS A 101 -9.23 7.23 15.19
C CYS A 101 -9.42 8.03 16.49
N PRO A 102 -10.64 8.37 16.95
CA PRO A 102 -10.83 9.07 18.23
C PRO A 102 -10.34 8.30 19.46
N LYS A 103 -10.26 6.96 19.35
CA LYS A 103 -9.79 6.06 20.42
C LYS A 103 -8.30 5.74 20.30
N ILE A 104 -7.77 5.72 19.08
CA ILE A 104 -6.33 5.61 18.81
C ILE A 104 -5.62 6.89 19.23
N PHE A 105 -6.20 8.05 18.91
CA PHE A 105 -5.66 9.38 19.19
C PHE A 105 -6.64 10.17 20.07
N PRO A 106 -6.77 9.82 21.36
CA PRO A 106 -7.59 10.60 22.28
C PRO A 106 -7.08 12.04 22.36
N GLN A 107 -7.98 13.01 22.23
CA GLN A 107 -7.63 14.42 22.22
C GLN A 107 -7.52 14.95 23.65
N ASP A 108 -6.29 15.10 24.14
CA ASP A 108 -6.02 15.72 25.44
C ASP A 108 -6.37 17.22 25.37
N ARG A 109 -7.19 17.70 26.32
CA ARG A 109 -7.60 19.12 26.37
C ARG A 109 -6.51 20.06 26.88
N ASN A 110 -5.47 19.54 27.55
CA ASN A 110 -4.43 20.33 28.20
C ASN A 110 -3.09 20.22 27.46
N MET A 111 -2.55 21.33 26.97
CA MET A 111 -1.28 21.36 26.25
C MET A 111 -0.08 21.00 27.13
N PHE A 112 -0.12 21.37 28.42
CA PHE A 112 0.91 21.01 29.41
C PHE A 112 1.04 19.49 29.59
N THR A 113 -0.08 18.76 29.60
CA THR A 113 -0.05 17.30 29.73
C THR A 113 0.49 16.63 28.47
N LYS A 114 0.26 17.20 27.27
CA LYS A 114 0.86 16.71 26.01
C LYS A 114 2.38 16.83 26.04
N ILE A 115 2.91 17.98 26.49
CA ILE A 115 4.36 18.23 26.62
C ILE A 115 4.96 17.30 27.69
N MET A 116 4.31 17.14 28.84
CA MET A 116 4.81 16.26 29.90
C MET A 116 4.82 14.79 29.48
N LYS A 117 3.81 14.34 28.71
CA LYS A 117 3.79 13.00 28.11
C LYS A 117 4.93 12.81 27.12
N SER A 118 5.18 13.78 26.23
CA SER A 118 6.25 13.68 25.22
C SER A 118 7.66 13.65 25.82
N LEU A 119 7.84 14.08 27.07
CA LEU A 119 9.13 13.98 27.78
C LEU A 119 9.39 12.57 28.35
N ASN A 120 8.35 11.79 28.63
CA ASN A 120 8.44 10.49 29.30
C ASN A 120 8.12 9.30 28.38
N GLY A 121 7.78 9.54 27.11
CA GLY A 121 7.42 8.48 26.16
C GLY A 121 6.66 9.00 24.93
N PRO A 122 6.12 8.09 24.10
CA PRO A 122 5.27 8.47 22.97
C PRO A 122 3.97 9.13 23.44
N LEU A 123 3.38 9.98 22.60
CA LEU A 123 2.11 10.66 22.88
C LEU A 123 0.94 9.70 23.14
N TYR A 124 0.98 8.52 22.51
CA TYR A 124 -0.04 7.49 22.57
C TYR A 124 0.60 6.14 22.93
N ASP A 125 -0.09 5.33 23.73
CA ASP A 125 0.44 4.04 24.20
C ASP A 125 0.31 2.90 23.17
N GLY A 126 -0.44 3.13 22.08
CA GLY A 126 -0.68 2.17 21.00
C GLY A 126 -1.59 1.00 21.35
N LYS A 127 -2.01 0.80 22.61
CA LYS A 127 -2.73 -0.42 23.04
C LYS A 127 -4.03 -0.63 22.26
N TYR A 128 -4.84 0.43 22.18
CA TYR A 128 -6.10 0.36 21.44
C TYR A 128 -5.90 0.07 19.95
N LEU A 129 -4.86 0.64 19.33
CA LEU A 129 -4.49 0.39 17.95
C LEU A 129 -4.11 -1.09 17.75
N HIS A 130 -3.23 -1.61 18.62
CA HIS A 130 -2.74 -2.98 18.54
C HIS A 130 -3.90 -3.98 18.68
N ASP A 131 -4.75 -3.79 19.69
CA ASP A 131 -5.91 -4.65 19.92
C ASP A 131 -6.91 -4.59 18.75
N SER A 132 -7.15 -3.39 18.20
CA SER A 132 -8.04 -3.18 17.07
C SER A 132 -7.55 -3.86 15.79
N ILE A 133 -6.24 -3.81 15.52
CA ILE A 133 -5.61 -4.44 14.36
C ILE A 133 -5.57 -5.97 14.55
N ARG A 134 -5.09 -6.46 15.71
CA ARG A 134 -5.02 -7.90 16.02
C ARG A 134 -6.39 -8.57 15.95
N LYS A 135 -7.44 -7.92 16.48
CA LYS A 135 -8.81 -8.44 16.41
C LYS A 135 -9.30 -8.62 14.98
N ARG A 136 -8.87 -7.75 14.05
CA ARG A 136 -9.33 -7.76 12.65
C ARG A 136 -8.59 -8.80 11.82
N PHE A 137 -7.25 -8.78 11.85
CA PHE A 137 -6.45 -9.67 11.03
C PHE A 137 -6.18 -11.02 11.66
N LYS A 138 -6.42 -11.19 12.97
CA LYS A 138 -6.23 -12.45 13.69
C LYS A 138 -4.85 -13.06 13.36
N ASN A 139 -4.84 -14.23 12.69
CA ASN A 139 -3.66 -14.99 12.33
C ASN A 139 -3.28 -14.86 10.85
N ILE A 140 -3.89 -13.94 10.10
CA ILE A 140 -3.60 -13.72 8.68
C ILE A 140 -2.15 -13.25 8.55
N ARG A 141 -1.39 -13.92 7.68
CA ARG A 141 0.01 -13.61 7.39
C ARG A 141 0.19 -12.89 6.07
N LEU A 142 1.40 -12.38 5.82
CA LEU A 142 1.75 -11.73 4.57
C LEU A 142 1.51 -12.64 3.34
N GLU A 143 1.76 -13.95 3.45
CA GLU A 143 1.49 -14.91 2.35
C GLU A 143 0.02 -15.04 1.98
N ASP A 144 -0.89 -14.69 2.89
CA ASP A 144 -2.32 -14.86 2.70
C ASP A 144 -2.95 -13.74 1.88
N THR A 145 -2.22 -12.64 1.61
CA THR A 145 -2.76 -11.50 0.87
C THR A 145 -3.24 -11.90 -0.53
N LEU A 146 -4.39 -11.34 -0.92
CA LEU A 146 -5.08 -11.66 -2.18
C LEU A 146 -4.44 -11.03 -3.43
N THR A 147 -3.48 -10.14 -3.24
CA THR A 147 -2.57 -9.67 -4.28
C THR A 147 -1.22 -9.39 -3.62
N ASN A 148 -0.22 -9.01 -4.43
CA ASN A 148 1.08 -8.66 -3.87
C ASN A 148 0.96 -7.33 -3.13
N VAL A 149 1.57 -7.26 -1.93
CA VAL A 149 1.60 -6.02 -1.17
C VAL A 149 3.02 -5.56 -0.91
N VAL A 150 3.18 -4.26 -0.68
CA VAL A 150 4.42 -3.62 -0.26
C VAL A 150 4.12 -2.68 0.89
N ILE A 151 4.61 -3.04 2.09
CA ILE A 151 4.39 -2.26 3.30
C ILE A 151 5.76 -1.92 3.92
N PRO A 152 6.26 -0.69 3.73
CA PRO A 152 7.53 -0.26 4.30
C PRO A 152 7.48 -0.11 5.83
N THR A 153 8.60 -0.40 6.47
CA THR A 153 8.91 -0.09 7.88
C THR A 153 10.39 0.30 7.97
N PHE A 154 10.83 0.78 9.13
CA PHE A 154 12.25 1.04 9.39
C PHE A 154 12.70 0.28 10.64
N ASP A 155 13.72 -0.56 10.54
CA ASP A 155 14.26 -1.31 11.67
C ASP A 155 15.35 -0.50 12.37
N ILE A 156 15.11 -0.15 13.64
CA ILE A 156 15.98 0.70 14.43
C ILE A 156 17.17 -0.07 15.05
N SER A 157 17.13 -1.41 15.07
CA SER A 157 18.23 -2.25 15.53
C SER A 157 19.30 -2.37 14.44
N THR A 158 18.87 -2.59 13.20
CA THR A 158 19.77 -2.73 12.04
C THR A 158 20.06 -1.40 11.32
N LEU A 159 19.30 -0.34 11.64
CA LEU A 159 19.33 0.95 10.95
C LEU A 159 19.13 0.83 9.44
N GLN A 160 18.19 -0.05 9.03
CA GLN A 160 17.86 -0.30 7.63
C GLN A 160 16.33 -0.30 7.42
N PRO A 161 15.85 0.11 6.24
CA PRO A 161 14.46 -0.13 5.86
C PRO A 161 14.15 -1.64 5.82
N THR A 162 13.01 -2.02 6.38
CA THR A 162 12.46 -3.37 6.24
C THR A 162 11.18 -3.27 5.44
N ILE A 163 11.19 -3.82 4.22
CA ILE A 163 10.05 -3.79 3.31
C ILE A 163 9.33 -5.14 3.37
N PHE A 164 8.11 -5.16 3.93
CA PHE A 164 7.26 -6.35 3.86
C PHE A 164 6.64 -6.43 2.48
N SER A 165 7.21 -7.29 1.64
CA SER A 165 6.81 -7.53 0.27
C SER A 165 6.40 -8.97 0.07
N SER A 166 5.20 -9.21 -0.46
CA SER A 166 4.74 -10.57 -0.84
C SER A 166 5.64 -11.20 -1.91
N TYR A 167 6.38 -10.38 -2.65
CA TYR A 167 7.37 -10.84 -3.62
C TYR A 167 8.68 -11.26 -2.95
N GLU A 168 9.21 -10.46 -2.02
CA GLU A 168 10.49 -10.77 -1.36
C GLU A 168 10.38 -11.91 -0.37
N MET A 169 9.22 -12.10 0.26
CA MET A 169 9.06 -13.17 1.24
C MET A 169 9.27 -14.58 0.65
N LYS A 170 9.13 -14.74 -0.67
CA LYS A 170 9.45 -15.99 -1.37
C LYS A 170 10.94 -16.33 -1.28
N GLU A 171 11.80 -15.32 -1.32
CA GLU A 171 13.26 -15.44 -1.19
C GLU A 171 13.72 -15.30 0.27
N LYS A 172 12.93 -14.59 1.08
CA LYS A 172 13.20 -14.27 2.48
C LYS A 172 12.01 -14.68 3.35
N PRO A 173 11.85 -15.99 3.65
CA PRO A 173 10.67 -16.51 4.35
C PRO A 173 10.40 -15.87 5.70
N TYR A 174 11.43 -15.35 6.38
CA TYR A 174 11.31 -14.62 7.64
C TYR A 174 10.46 -13.34 7.53
N LEU A 175 10.22 -12.80 6.32
CA LEU A 175 9.30 -11.68 6.08
C LEU A 175 7.82 -12.09 6.17
N ASN A 176 7.49 -13.39 6.25
CA ASN A 176 6.12 -13.89 6.38
C ASN A 176 5.54 -13.69 7.80
N ALA A 177 5.47 -12.43 8.22
CA ALA A 177 4.93 -12.01 9.51
C ALA A 177 3.39 -11.96 9.51
N LEU A 178 2.80 -11.85 10.69
CA LEU A 178 1.38 -11.54 10.82
C LEU A 178 1.11 -10.15 10.23
N LEU A 179 0.02 -10.01 9.44
CA LEU A 179 -0.38 -8.71 8.92
C LEU A 179 -0.64 -7.71 10.05
N SER A 180 -1.08 -8.20 11.22
CA SER A 180 -1.28 -7.35 12.40
C SER A 180 0.02 -6.73 12.89
N ASP A 181 1.11 -7.49 12.98
CA ASP A 181 2.42 -6.98 13.37
C ASP A 181 2.99 -6.00 12.34
N ILE A 182 2.84 -6.32 11.04
CA ILE A 182 3.25 -5.43 9.94
C ILE A 182 2.49 -4.09 10.01
N CYS A 183 1.17 -4.13 10.18
CA CYS A 183 0.33 -2.93 10.25
C CYS A 183 0.64 -2.05 11.48
N ILE A 184 0.91 -2.68 12.62
CA ILE A 184 1.32 -1.98 13.84
C ILE A 184 2.67 -1.30 13.61
N ALA A 185 3.66 -2.05 13.11
CA ALA A 185 5.01 -1.57 12.85
C ALA A 185 5.04 -0.40 11.86
N THR A 186 4.39 -0.55 10.70
CA THR A 186 4.39 0.51 9.68
C THR A 186 3.73 1.79 10.19
N SER A 187 2.77 1.71 11.12
CA SER A 187 2.06 2.87 11.68
C SER A 187 2.72 3.47 12.93
N ALA A 188 3.84 2.90 13.42
CA ALA A 188 4.47 3.28 14.67
C ALA A 188 5.33 4.55 14.54
N THR A 189 4.68 5.70 14.27
CA THR A 189 5.38 6.97 14.00
C THR A 189 6.17 7.39 15.24
N PRO A 190 7.51 7.61 15.12
CA PRO A 190 8.32 8.06 16.25
C PRO A 190 7.71 9.30 16.90
N THR A 191 7.79 9.37 18.23
CA THR A 191 7.15 10.39 19.09
C THR A 191 5.63 10.28 19.27
N TYR A 192 4.90 9.63 18.35
CA TYR A 192 3.45 9.43 18.45
C TYR A 192 3.12 8.09 19.08
N LEU A 193 3.71 7.01 18.57
CA LEU A 193 3.42 5.63 18.96
C LEU A 193 4.71 4.90 19.33
N PRO A 194 4.65 3.89 20.22
CA PRO A 194 5.82 3.09 20.56
C PRO A 194 6.30 2.27 19.35
N PRO A 195 7.62 2.03 19.20
CA PRO A 195 8.13 1.03 18.27
C PRO A 195 7.50 -0.34 18.52
N HIS A 196 7.42 -1.16 17.46
CA HIS A 196 6.86 -2.50 17.54
C HIS A 196 7.93 -3.56 17.42
N HIS A 197 7.94 -4.48 18.37
CA HIS A 197 8.84 -5.63 18.40
C HIS A 197 8.05 -6.92 18.21
N PHE A 198 8.54 -7.80 17.34
CA PHE A 198 8.06 -9.17 17.19
C PHE A 198 9.13 -10.06 16.56
N GLU A 199 8.91 -11.38 16.60
CA GLU A 199 9.80 -12.37 16.00
C GLU A 199 9.05 -13.16 14.94
N THR A 200 9.76 -13.56 13.88
CA THR A 200 9.34 -14.64 12.98
C THR A 200 10.31 -15.81 13.08
N ILE A 201 9.87 -16.97 12.61
CA ILE A 201 10.68 -18.18 12.53
C ILE A 201 10.67 -18.60 11.07
N ASP A 202 11.84 -18.78 10.49
CA ASP A 202 11.96 -19.29 9.11
C ASP A 202 11.80 -20.82 9.05
N HIS A 203 11.88 -21.37 7.83
CA HIS A 203 11.74 -22.82 7.62
C HIS A 203 12.88 -23.65 8.24
N GLU A 204 14.02 -23.04 8.54
CA GLU A 204 15.16 -23.68 9.20
C GLU A 204 15.06 -23.59 10.73
N GLY A 205 14.01 -22.95 11.25
CA GLY A 205 13.80 -22.73 12.68
C GLY A 205 14.61 -21.57 13.24
N GLN A 206 15.27 -20.76 12.39
CA GLN A 206 16.00 -19.59 12.84
C GLN A 206 15.02 -18.47 13.17
N LYS A 207 15.24 -17.83 14.31
CA LYS A 207 14.47 -16.67 14.74
C LYS A 207 14.99 -15.41 14.06
N HIS A 208 14.08 -14.63 13.51
CA HIS A 208 14.36 -13.29 13.04
C HIS A 208 13.62 -12.28 13.91
N GLU A 209 14.37 -11.39 14.54
CA GLU A 209 13.83 -10.35 15.40
C GLU A 209 13.62 -9.08 14.59
N PHE A 210 12.49 -8.40 14.83
CA PHE A 210 12.15 -7.14 14.19
C PHE A 210 11.96 -6.06 15.27
N ASN A 211 12.62 -4.92 15.08
CA ASN A 211 12.54 -3.77 15.98
C ASN A 211 12.14 -2.54 15.17
N LEU A 212 10.84 -2.37 14.91
CA LEU A 212 10.36 -1.55 13.81
C LEU A 212 9.67 -0.26 14.25
N VAL A 213 9.86 0.78 13.45
CA VAL A 213 9.11 2.04 13.47
C VAL A 213 8.48 2.32 12.10
N ASP A 214 7.73 3.41 12.03
CA ASP A 214 6.96 3.80 10.86
C ASP A 214 7.77 3.83 9.56
N GLY A 215 7.18 3.27 8.51
CA GLY A 215 7.77 3.23 7.17
C GLY A 215 7.98 4.60 6.54
N GLY A 216 7.27 5.64 7.00
CA GLY A 216 7.45 7.03 6.58
C GLY A 216 8.83 7.59 6.92
N MET A 217 9.59 6.91 7.81
CA MET A 217 11.00 7.22 8.06
C MET A 217 11.94 6.69 6.98
N ALA A 218 11.50 5.71 6.19
CA ALA A 218 12.20 5.25 5.01
C ALA A 218 11.64 5.90 3.74
N VAL A 219 10.33 5.74 3.51
CA VAL A 219 9.66 6.11 2.27
C VAL A 219 8.16 6.30 2.50
N ASN A 220 7.72 7.56 2.57
CA ASN A 220 6.32 7.89 2.80
C ASN A 220 5.44 7.68 1.56
N ASN A 221 5.98 7.90 0.36
CA ASN A 221 5.34 7.56 -0.91
C ASN A 221 5.95 6.26 -1.46
N PRO A 222 5.33 5.08 -1.28
CA PRO A 222 5.96 3.80 -1.59
C PRO A 222 5.93 3.42 -3.08
N THR A 223 5.53 4.34 -3.98
CA THR A 223 5.29 4.03 -5.40
C THR A 223 6.53 3.49 -6.10
N VAL A 224 7.69 4.12 -5.88
CA VAL A 224 8.96 3.66 -6.48
C VAL A 224 9.40 2.30 -5.92
N ILE A 225 9.06 2.01 -4.65
CA ILE A 225 9.37 0.71 -4.04
C ILE A 225 8.51 -0.38 -4.68
N ALA A 226 7.22 -0.14 -4.91
CA ALA A 226 6.35 -1.08 -5.61
C ALA A 226 6.86 -1.42 -7.02
N ILE A 227 7.32 -0.42 -7.78
CA ILE A 227 7.93 -0.62 -9.09
C ILE A 227 9.26 -1.40 -8.97
N GLY A 228 10.08 -1.07 -7.98
CA GLY A 228 11.34 -1.78 -7.71
C GLY A 228 11.13 -3.25 -7.36
N GLU A 229 10.09 -3.57 -6.60
CA GLU A 229 9.70 -4.94 -6.26
C GLU A 229 9.30 -5.74 -7.52
N ILE A 230 8.56 -5.13 -8.43
CA ILE A 230 8.28 -5.71 -9.76
C ILE A 230 9.57 -5.88 -10.57
N ALA A 231 10.47 -4.88 -10.57
CA ALA A 231 11.75 -4.96 -11.28
C ALA A 231 12.61 -6.13 -10.78
N LYS A 232 12.62 -6.41 -9.46
CA LYS A 232 13.28 -7.59 -8.91
C LYS A 232 12.70 -8.89 -9.47
N GLN A 233 11.38 -8.97 -9.66
CA GLN A 233 10.74 -10.16 -10.25
C GLN A 233 11.12 -10.35 -11.73
N LEU A 234 11.27 -9.26 -12.49
CA LEU A 234 11.78 -9.30 -13.86
C LEU A 234 13.23 -9.81 -13.90
N ILE A 235 14.10 -9.31 -13.00
CA ILE A 235 15.49 -9.78 -12.87
C ILE A 235 15.54 -11.28 -12.57
N ARG A 236 14.63 -11.77 -11.72
CA ARG A 236 14.49 -13.19 -11.36
C ARG A 236 13.81 -14.03 -12.43
N LYS A 237 13.35 -13.43 -13.54
CA LYS A 237 12.64 -14.11 -14.63
C LYS A 237 11.40 -14.88 -14.15
N SER A 238 10.65 -14.28 -13.21
CA SER A 238 9.38 -14.83 -12.75
C SER A 238 8.42 -15.02 -13.93
N SER A 239 7.75 -16.18 -14.02
CA SER A 239 6.76 -16.44 -15.08
C SER A 239 5.47 -15.60 -14.95
N ASP A 240 5.29 -14.90 -13.82
CA ASP A 240 4.21 -13.93 -13.69
C ASP A 240 4.38 -12.75 -14.66
N PHE A 241 5.60 -12.54 -15.14
CA PHE A 241 5.97 -11.52 -16.10
C PHE A 241 6.51 -12.15 -17.38
N ASP A 242 6.34 -11.45 -18.50
CA ASP A 242 6.91 -11.89 -19.78
C ASP A 242 8.44 -11.85 -19.72
N VAL A 243 9.07 -13.03 -19.83
CA VAL A 243 10.52 -13.26 -19.74
C VAL A 243 11.31 -12.47 -20.79
N SER A 244 10.65 -12.03 -21.87
CA SER A 244 11.28 -11.28 -22.96
C SER A 244 11.48 -9.78 -22.68
N GLN A 245 10.95 -9.26 -21.56
CA GLN A 245 10.85 -7.80 -21.37
C GLN A 245 11.82 -7.24 -20.32
N SER A 246 12.57 -6.22 -20.72
CA SER A 246 13.22 -5.28 -19.81
C SER A 246 12.18 -4.46 -19.04
N LEU A 247 12.59 -3.79 -17.95
CA LEU A 247 11.72 -2.87 -17.20
C LEU A 247 11.23 -1.73 -18.13
N ASP A 248 10.03 -1.87 -18.68
CA ASP A 248 9.40 -0.89 -19.56
C ASP A 248 8.29 -0.15 -18.81
N TYR A 249 8.60 1.08 -18.40
CA TYR A 249 7.65 1.96 -17.70
C TYR A 249 6.37 2.23 -18.51
N ARG A 250 6.38 2.07 -19.83
CA ARG A 250 5.18 2.24 -20.68
C ARG A 250 4.11 1.18 -20.41
N ARG A 251 4.47 0.05 -19.82
CA ARG A 251 3.52 -0.98 -19.36
C ARG A 251 2.93 -0.70 -17.99
N PHE A 252 3.53 0.17 -17.19
CA PHE A 252 3.03 0.41 -15.85
C PHE A 252 1.82 1.34 -15.92
N LEU A 253 0.70 0.91 -15.35
CA LEU A 253 -0.47 1.75 -15.07
C LEU A 253 -0.52 1.99 -13.56
N VAL A 254 -0.18 3.21 -13.15
CA VAL A 254 0.09 3.56 -11.76
C VAL A 254 -0.89 4.62 -11.29
N ILE A 255 -1.55 4.33 -10.17
CA ILE A 255 -2.25 5.34 -9.37
C ILE A 255 -1.56 5.49 -8.02
N SER A 256 -1.15 6.72 -7.72
CA SER A 256 -0.53 7.11 -6.46
C SER A 256 -1.43 8.11 -5.75
N ILE A 257 -1.90 7.78 -4.54
CA ILE A 257 -2.88 8.57 -3.81
C ILE A 257 -2.25 9.11 -2.53
N GLY A 258 -2.15 10.42 -2.43
CA GLY A 258 -1.62 11.08 -1.25
C GLY A 258 -2.64 11.30 -0.15
N THR A 259 -2.15 11.58 1.05
CA THR A 259 -2.98 11.95 2.21
C THR A 259 -3.14 13.47 2.39
N GLY A 260 -2.86 14.23 1.33
CA GLY A 260 -2.84 15.68 1.37
C GLY A 260 -1.61 16.28 2.05
N GLU A 261 -1.27 17.48 1.61
CA GLU A 261 -0.16 18.29 2.06
C GLU A 261 -0.71 19.57 2.65
N ARG A 262 -0.08 20.01 3.73
CA ARG A 262 -0.39 21.30 4.32
C ARG A 262 0.01 22.39 3.34
N LYS A 263 -0.84 23.38 3.12
CA LYS A 263 -0.52 24.56 2.28
C LYS A 263 0.78 25.20 2.77
N MET A 264 1.89 24.92 2.08
CA MET A 264 3.25 25.21 2.56
C MET A 264 3.69 26.67 2.44
N LYS A 265 2.75 27.63 2.27
CA LYS A 265 3.11 29.05 2.37
C LYS A 265 3.61 29.32 3.80
N LEU A 266 4.94 29.32 3.96
CA LEU A 266 5.68 29.82 5.12
C LEU A 266 5.47 29.01 6.41
N LYS A 267 5.48 27.66 6.37
CA LYS A 267 5.37 26.86 7.61
C LYS A 267 6.52 27.17 8.58
N TYR A 268 7.74 27.28 8.04
CA TYR A 268 8.97 27.58 8.78
C TYR A 268 9.80 28.61 8.02
N ASN A 269 10.56 29.43 8.72
CA ASN A 269 11.55 30.32 8.11
C ASN A 269 12.93 30.13 8.75
N ALA A 270 13.99 30.31 7.95
CA ALA A 270 15.36 30.07 8.39
C ALA A 270 15.79 30.96 9.56
N LYS A 271 15.22 32.18 9.68
CA LYS A 271 15.52 33.11 10.78
C LYS A 271 14.93 32.65 12.12
N GLU A 272 13.79 31.97 12.10
CA GLU A 272 13.21 31.30 13.26
C GLU A 272 13.95 30.00 13.55
N ALA A 273 14.17 29.17 12.53
CA ALA A 273 14.82 27.87 12.67
C ALA A 273 16.29 27.95 13.11
N SER A 274 16.99 29.05 12.83
CA SER A 274 18.36 29.26 13.31
C SER A 274 18.47 29.37 14.82
N LYS A 275 17.34 29.60 15.52
CA LYS A 275 17.25 29.64 16.98
C LYS A 275 16.75 28.32 17.57
N TRP A 276 16.45 27.32 16.75
CA TRP A 276 15.94 26.04 17.22
C TRP A 276 17.06 25.15 17.74
N GLY A 277 16.92 24.71 18.98
CA GLY A 277 17.70 23.61 19.54
C GLY A 277 17.05 22.25 19.30
N LEU A 278 17.61 21.19 19.90
CA LEU A 278 17.14 19.81 19.77
C LEU A 278 15.62 19.66 19.96
N PHE A 279 15.06 20.32 20.98
CA PHE A 279 13.63 20.24 21.27
C PHE A 279 12.79 20.84 20.14
N ALA A 280 13.09 22.05 19.67
CA ALA A 280 12.28 22.75 18.67
C ALA A 280 12.32 22.09 17.27
N TRP A 281 13.41 21.40 16.93
CA TRP A 281 13.51 20.61 15.69
C TRP A 281 12.61 19.35 15.70
N TRP A 282 12.36 18.78 16.88
CA TRP A 282 11.49 17.61 17.04
C TRP A 282 10.06 17.99 17.40
N PHE A 283 9.88 18.98 18.27
CA PHE A 283 8.61 19.43 18.81
C PHE A 283 8.60 20.95 18.95
N ASN A 284 7.77 21.60 18.15
CA ASN A 284 7.57 23.04 18.25
C ASN A 284 6.31 23.35 19.09
N ALA A 285 6.28 24.50 19.75
CA ALA A 285 5.19 24.92 20.63
C ALA A 285 3.83 25.04 19.91
N ASN A 286 3.85 25.20 18.59
CA ASN A 286 2.66 25.18 17.74
C ASN A 286 2.15 23.76 17.39
N GLY A 287 2.73 22.71 18.00
CA GLY A 287 2.36 21.31 17.81
C GLY A 287 2.91 20.68 16.53
N SER A 288 3.86 21.33 15.86
CA SER A 288 4.50 20.79 14.65
C SER A 288 5.78 20.00 14.96
N THR A 289 6.16 19.12 14.04
CA THR A 289 7.30 18.21 14.14
C THR A 289 8.23 18.40 12.93
N PRO A 290 9.07 19.45 12.92
CA PRO A 290 9.79 19.88 11.71
C PRO A 290 10.61 18.80 11.01
N LEU A 291 11.36 17.97 11.74
CA LEU A 291 12.15 16.90 11.12
C LEU A 291 11.28 15.82 10.48
N LEU A 292 10.16 15.45 11.13
CA LEU A 292 9.20 14.50 10.58
C LEU A 292 8.54 15.09 9.33
N ASP A 293 8.14 16.36 9.36
CA ASP A 293 7.58 17.06 8.20
C ASP A 293 8.57 17.08 7.01
N ILE A 294 9.83 17.44 7.25
CA ILE A 294 10.88 17.49 6.22
C ILE A 294 11.08 16.10 5.62
N SER A 295 11.24 15.07 6.45
CA SER A 295 11.42 13.69 5.99
C SER A 295 10.24 13.23 5.14
N THR A 296 9.02 13.47 5.62
CA THR A 296 7.79 13.03 4.97
C THR A 296 7.61 13.74 3.63
N GLN A 297 7.70 15.07 3.61
CA GLN A 297 7.53 15.88 2.41
C GLN A 297 8.62 15.57 1.37
N SER A 298 9.88 15.47 1.80
CA SER A 298 10.99 15.15 0.88
C SER A 298 10.79 13.80 0.20
N SER A 299 10.28 12.79 0.91
CA SER A 299 9.97 11.50 0.32
C SER A 299 8.84 11.57 -0.71
N ILE A 300 7.77 12.33 -0.43
CA ILE A 300 6.65 12.51 -1.35
C ILE A 300 7.13 13.21 -2.63
N ASP A 301 7.76 14.38 -2.49
CA ASP A 301 8.19 15.22 -3.61
C ASP A 301 9.21 14.51 -4.49
N MET A 302 10.20 13.85 -3.89
CA MET A 302 11.26 13.18 -4.66
C MET A 302 10.72 12.01 -5.46
N VAL A 303 9.80 11.22 -4.91
CA VAL A 303 9.19 10.10 -5.62
C VAL A 303 8.28 10.60 -6.74
N ASP A 304 7.43 11.59 -6.48
CA ASP A 304 6.50 12.12 -7.49
C ASP A 304 7.23 12.80 -8.64
N ASN A 305 8.27 13.60 -8.34
CA ASN A 305 9.13 14.21 -9.36
C ASN A 305 9.85 13.17 -10.19
N HIS A 306 10.47 12.17 -9.55
CA HIS A 306 11.21 11.13 -10.25
C HIS A 306 10.31 10.37 -11.24
N LEU A 307 9.13 9.93 -10.79
CA LEU A 307 8.19 9.21 -11.64
C LEU A 307 7.63 10.13 -12.74
N SER A 308 7.30 11.39 -12.43
CA SER A 308 6.84 12.35 -13.42
C SER A 308 7.87 12.57 -14.54
N VAL A 309 9.16 12.66 -14.21
CA VAL A 309 10.25 12.76 -15.21
C VAL A 309 10.31 11.49 -16.06
N VAL A 310 10.34 10.31 -15.43
CA VAL A 310 10.50 9.03 -16.14
C VAL A 310 9.33 8.77 -17.09
N PHE A 311 8.09 8.89 -16.62
CA PHE A 311 6.92 8.66 -17.45
C PHE A 311 6.80 9.69 -18.59
N LYS A 312 7.13 10.96 -18.34
CA LYS A 312 7.15 12.00 -19.38
C LYS A 312 8.24 11.77 -20.43
N ALA A 313 9.45 11.37 -20.01
CA ALA A 313 10.55 11.08 -20.93
C ALA A 313 10.22 9.93 -21.89
N LEU A 314 9.31 9.03 -21.49
CA LEU A 314 8.87 7.87 -22.26
C LEU A 314 7.53 8.08 -22.98
N GLY A 315 6.99 9.32 -22.98
CA GLY A 315 5.71 9.65 -23.61
C GLY A 315 4.52 8.85 -23.04
N SER A 316 4.60 8.49 -21.76
CA SER A 316 3.60 7.67 -21.06
C SER A 316 3.10 8.36 -19.79
N GLU A 317 3.17 9.68 -19.73
CA GLU A 317 2.70 10.47 -18.61
C GLU A 317 1.26 10.14 -18.18
N GLN A 318 0.38 9.78 -19.12
CA GLN A 318 -1.01 9.40 -18.86
C GLN A 318 -1.16 8.12 -18.03
N ASN A 319 -0.12 7.28 -17.97
CA ASN A 319 -0.16 6.06 -17.20
C ASN A 319 0.20 6.28 -15.72
N TYR A 320 0.70 7.46 -15.34
CA TYR A 320 0.96 7.84 -13.95
C TYR A 320 -0.05 8.89 -13.49
N LEU A 321 -0.99 8.45 -12.66
CA LEU A 321 -2.02 9.28 -12.05
C LEU A 321 -1.69 9.53 -10.57
N ARG A 322 -1.23 10.75 -10.26
CA ARG A 322 -1.05 11.23 -8.89
C ARG A 322 -2.30 12.01 -8.44
N ILE A 323 -2.93 11.59 -7.37
CA ILE A 323 -4.05 12.29 -6.73
C ILE A 323 -3.56 12.83 -5.39
N GLN A 324 -3.38 14.15 -5.32
CA GLN A 324 -2.78 14.85 -4.18
C GLN A 324 -3.54 16.14 -3.88
N GLU A 325 -3.81 16.41 -2.60
CA GLU A 325 -4.27 17.71 -2.12
C GLU A 325 -3.06 18.53 -1.67
N ASP A 326 -2.88 19.75 -2.19
CA ASP A 326 -1.72 20.61 -1.91
C ASP A 326 -2.06 21.84 -1.02
N GLY A 327 -3.29 21.88 -0.51
CA GLY A 327 -3.88 23.06 0.12
C GLY A 327 -4.49 22.84 1.51
N LEU A 328 -4.16 21.77 2.24
CA LEU A 328 -4.79 21.51 3.54
C LEU A 328 -4.61 22.69 4.52
N GLU A 329 -5.69 23.05 5.22
CA GLU A 329 -5.71 24.15 6.16
C GLU A 329 -4.94 23.81 7.46
N GLY A 330 -4.24 24.82 7.99
CA GLY A 330 -3.18 24.70 8.99
C GLY A 330 -3.36 23.61 10.05
N SER A 331 -4.15 23.86 11.09
CA SER A 331 -4.28 22.93 12.24
C SER A 331 -5.15 21.69 11.97
N LEU A 332 -5.78 21.62 10.79
CA LEU A 332 -6.59 20.48 10.34
C LEU A 332 -5.74 19.46 9.56
N SER A 333 -4.54 19.85 9.12
CA SER A 333 -3.53 18.97 8.52
C SER A 333 -2.76 18.06 9.49
N SER A 334 -3.10 18.05 10.79
CA SER A 334 -2.39 17.23 11.79
C SER A 334 -2.60 15.73 11.56
N LEU A 335 -1.58 14.93 11.87
CA LEU A 335 -1.59 13.47 11.70
C LEU A 335 -2.46 12.75 12.75
N ASP A 336 -2.71 13.39 13.90
CA ASP A 336 -3.29 12.80 15.12
C ASP A 336 -4.56 13.50 15.62
N ARG A 337 -5.04 14.58 14.96
CA ARG A 337 -6.17 15.38 15.45
C ARG A 337 -7.53 14.73 15.14
N ALA A 338 -7.89 13.69 15.88
CA ALA A 338 -9.08 12.89 15.66
C ALA A 338 -10.37 13.50 16.28
N THR A 339 -10.59 14.81 16.16
CA THR A 339 -11.85 15.45 16.54
C THR A 339 -12.91 15.20 15.46
N ASN A 340 -14.19 15.13 15.84
CA ASN A 340 -15.29 14.93 14.88
C ASN A 340 -15.26 15.96 13.74
N ASP A 341 -14.98 17.23 14.05
CA ASP A 341 -14.91 18.29 13.05
C ASP A 341 -13.76 18.09 12.06
N ASN A 342 -12.59 17.64 12.55
CA ASN A 342 -11.44 17.41 11.66
C ASN A 342 -11.63 16.18 10.79
N LEU A 343 -12.25 15.12 11.33
CA LEU A 343 -12.57 13.93 10.53
C LEU A 343 -13.61 14.25 9.44
N LYS A 344 -14.61 15.09 9.72
CA LYS A 344 -15.56 15.60 8.71
C LYS A 344 -14.84 16.44 7.66
N TYR A 345 -13.97 17.36 8.07
CA TYR A 345 -13.16 18.16 7.17
C TYR A 345 -12.32 17.29 6.21
N LEU A 346 -11.66 16.24 6.71
CA LEU A 346 -10.87 15.33 5.86
C LEU A 346 -11.73 14.56 4.85
N ILE A 347 -12.99 14.25 5.19
CA ILE A 347 -13.95 13.67 4.26
C ILE A 347 -14.31 14.69 3.18
N GLU A 348 -14.66 15.93 3.57
CA GLU A 348 -14.98 17.02 2.63
C GLU A 348 -13.81 17.28 1.68
N VAL A 349 -12.57 17.28 2.18
CA VAL A 349 -11.36 17.39 1.35
C VAL A 349 -11.29 16.25 0.34
N GLY A 350 -11.52 15.00 0.73
CA GLY A 350 -11.52 13.87 -0.20
C GLY A 350 -12.61 13.99 -1.28
N GLU A 351 -13.80 14.43 -0.89
CA GLU A 351 -14.94 14.65 -1.80
C GLU A 351 -14.68 15.82 -2.77
N ASP A 352 -14.03 16.89 -2.31
CA ASP A 352 -13.66 18.02 -3.15
C ASP A 352 -12.45 17.70 -4.04
N LEU A 353 -11.54 16.85 -3.58
CA LEU A 353 -10.41 16.38 -4.37
C LEU A 353 -10.87 15.60 -5.61
N LEU A 354 -11.98 14.85 -5.53
CA LEU A 354 -12.60 14.23 -6.71
C LEU A 354 -13.03 15.26 -7.76
N LYS A 355 -13.51 16.43 -7.33
CA LYS A 355 -14.00 17.51 -8.20
C LYS A 355 -12.86 18.39 -8.75
N LYS A 356 -11.70 18.40 -8.09
CA LYS A 356 -10.53 19.15 -8.56
C LYS A 356 -10.02 18.62 -9.89
N LYS A 357 -9.44 19.52 -10.68
CA LYS A 357 -8.76 19.18 -11.94
C LYS A 357 -7.55 18.30 -11.67
N VAL A 358 -7.29 17.36 -12.58
CA VAL A 358 -6.13 16.49 -12.51
C VAL A 358 -4.88 17.36 -12.59
N SER A 359 -4.01 17.17 -11.61
CA SER A 359 -2.83 18.00 -11.42
C SER A 359 -1.58 17.13 -11.48
N ARG A 360 -0.45 17.76 -11.83
CA ARG A 360 0.88 17.14 -11.82
C ARG A 360 1.87 18.09 -11.22
N VAL A 361 2.98 17.55 -10.74
CA VAL A 361 4.10 18.37 -10.28
C VAL A 361 4.76 19.09 -11.46
N ASN A 362 4.96 20.40 -11.30
CA ASN A 362 5.76 21.20 -12.20
C ASN A 362 7.24 20.96 -11.90
N LEU A 363 7.97 20.39 -12.85
CA LEU A 363 9.37 19.97 -12.68
C LEU A 363 10.35 21.11 -12.37
N GLU A 364 9.97 22.37 -12.63
CA GLU A 364 10.82 23.53 -12.33
C GLU A 364 10.52 24.11 -10.94
N THR A 365 9.26 24.08 -10.52
CA THR A 365 8.80 24.75 -9.29
C THR A 365 8.43 23.80 -8.15
N ASN A 366 8.37 22.49 -8.42
CA ASN A 366 7.90 21.44 -7.52
C ASN A 366 6.49 21.68 -6.95
N LYS A 367 5.65 22.44 -7.67
CA LYS A 367 4.27 22.72 -7.28
C LYS A 367 3.29 21.99 -8.17
N PHE A 368 2.17 21.57 -7.61
CA PHE A 368 1.08 21.00 -8.38
C PHE A 368 0.43 22.07 -9.25
N PHE A 369 0.19 21.73 -10.51
CA PHE A 369 -0.57 22.55 -11.43
C PHE A 369 -1.58 21.68 -12.19
N PRO A 370 -2.81 22.18 -12.41
CA PRO A 370 -3.75 21.55 -13.33
C PRO A 370 -3.14 21.48 -14.73
N TYR A 371 -3.03 20.29 -15.30
CA TYR A 371 -2.54 20.09 -16.68
C TYR A 371 -3.64 19.59 -17.63
N SER A 372 -4.83 19.34 -17.09
CA SER A 372 -5.99 18.83 -17.82
C SER A 372 -7.24 19.57 -17.33
N GLU A 373 -8.20 19.77 -18.24
CA GLU A 373 -9.53 20.28 -17.88
C GLU A 373 -10.38 19.23 -17.14
N ARG A 374 -9.96 17.96 -17.21
CA ARG A 374 -10.64 16.84 -16.56
C ARG A 374 -10.46 16.88 -15.04
N THR A 375 -11.51 16.49 -14.35
CA THR A 375 -11.51 16.28 -12.90
C THR A 375 -10.86 14.94 -12.52
N ASN A 376 -10.42 14.82 -11.26
CA ASN A 376 -9.91 13.54 -10.73
C ASN A 376 -10.98 12.44 -10.81
N GLN A 377 -12.25 12.78 -10.59
CA GLN A 377 -13.37 11.86 -10.75
C GLN A 377 -13.46 11.29 -12.17
N GLU A 378 -13.33 12.14 -13.19
CA GLU A 378 -13.33 11.70 -14.59
C GLU A 378 -12.10 10.86 -14.92
N ALA A 379 -10.92 11.23 -14.40
CA ALA A 379 -9.71 10.44 -14.59
C ALA A 379 -9.82 9.06 -13.93
N LEU A 380 -10.42 8.97 -12.73
CA LEU A 380 -10.66 7.70 -12.03
C LEU A 380 -11.64 6.79 -12.79
N LYS A 381 -12.66 7.35 -13.46
CA LYS A 381 -13.55 6.55 -14.33
C LYS A 381 -12.80 5.90 -15.49
N ASP A 382 -11.91 6.65 -16.14
CA ASP A 382 -11.08 6.10 -17.22
C ASP A 382 -10.06 5.10 -16.68
N PHE A 383 -9.49 5.37 -15.51
CA PHE A 383 -8.57 4.45 -14.85
C PHE A 383 -9.28 3.13 -14.51
N ALA A 384 -10.49 3.18 -13.93
CA ALA A 384 -11.32 2.00 -13.66
C ALA A 384 -11.62 1.21 -14.94
N LYS A 385 -11.90 1.90 -16.05
CA LYS A 385 -12.10 1.24 -17.35
C LYS A 385 -10.83 0.54 -17.83
N GLN A 386 -9.67 1.19 -17.76
CA GLN A 386 -8.39 0.57 -18.15
C GLN A 386 -8.08 -0.67 -17.30
N LEU A 387 -8.33 -0.60 -15.98
CA LEU A 387 -8.19 -1.75 -15.08
C LEU A 387 -9.10 -2.91 -15.48
N SER A 388 -10.40 -2.64 -15.74
CA SER A 388 -11.36 -3.64 -16.19
C SER A 388 -10.97 -4.25 -17.54
N ASP A 389 -10.61 -3.42 -18.52
CA ASP A 389 -10.23 -3.87 -19.85
C ASP A 389 -8.97 -4.76 -19.80
N GLU A 390 -7.96 -4.36 -19.01
CA GLU A 390 -6.76 -5.17 -18.78
C GLU A 390 -7.08 -6.50 -18.08
N LYS A 391 -7.93 -6.49 -17.03
CA LYS A 391 -8.36 -7.72 -16.36
C LYS A 391 -9.04 -8.68 -17.34
N ARG A 392 -10.00 -8.18 -18.14
CA ARG A 392 -10.72 -8.98 -19.15
C ARG A 392 -9.79 -9.54 -20.21
N LEU A 393 -8.82 -8.74 -20.66
CA LEU A 393 -7.79 -9.19 -21.60
C LEU A 393 -7.02 -10.40 -21.05
N ARG A 394 -6.56 -10.32 -19.79
CA ARG A 394 -5.82 -11.40 -19.15
C ARG A 394 -6.67 -12.65 -18.93
N ASP A 395 -7.92 -12.48 -18.53
CA ASP A 395 -8.87 -13.59 -18.35
C ASP A 395 -9.09 -14.34 -19.67
N LEU A 396 -9.29 -13.61 -20.78
CA LEU A 396 -9.45 -14.19 -22.12
C LEU A 396 -8.18 -14.90 -22.61
N ALA A 397 -7.01 -14.29 -22.42
CA ALA A 397 -5.73 -14.88 -22.80
C ALA A 397 -5.43 -16.17 -22.03
N THR A 398 -5.78 -16.21 -20.74
CA THR A 398 -5.63 -17.40 -19.89
C THR A 398 -6.54 -18.53 -20.38
N LEU A 399 -7.80 -18.23 -20.69
CA LEU A 399 -8.75 -19.20 -21.25
C LEU A 399 -8.30 -19.74 -22.62
N ALA A 400 -7.72 -18.88 -23.47
CA ALA A 400 -7.19 -19.29 -24.77
C ALA A 400 -6.00 -20.24 -24.62
N LYS A 401 -5.08 -19.97 -23.67
CA LYS A 401 -3.95 -20.85 -23.37
C LYS A 401 -4.40 -22.21 -22.83
N ALA A 402 -5.38 -22.23 -21.93
CA ALA A 402 -5.92 -23.48 -21.39
C ALA A 402 -6.57 -24.37 -22.46
N LYS A 403 -7.11 -23.78 -23.54
CA LYS A 403 -7.70 -24.52 -24.67
C LYS A 403 -6.67 -25.04 -25.68
N SER A 404 -5.48 -24.46 -25.75
CA SER A 404 -4.44 -24.83 -26.72
C SER A 404 -3.45 -25.88 -26.19
N GLU A 405 -3.41 -26.12 -24.87
CA GLU A 405 -2.68 -27.25 -24.29
C GLU A 405 -3.51 -28.53 -24.42
N PRO A 406 -3.05 -29.56 -25.17
CA PRO A 406 -3.79 -30.80 -25.32
C PRO A 406 -3.94 -31.49 -23.96
N CYS A 407 -5.18 -31.81 -23.60
CA CYS A 407 -5.52 -32.56 -22.40
C CYS A 407 -4.84 -33.94 -22.50
N ILE A 408 -3.68 -34.10 -21.86
CA ILE A 408 -3.03 -35.41 -21.72
C ILE A 408 -3.87 -36.18 -20.70
N MET A 409 -4.95 -36.78 -21.18
CA MET A 409 -5.62 -37.88 -20.50
C MET A 409 -4.59 -39.01 -20.43
N LEU A 410 -3.91 -39.14 -19.30
CA LEU A 410 -3.22 -40.36 -18.93
C LEU A 410 -4.28 -41.46 -18.78
N GLU A 411 -4.71 -42.05 -19.89
CA GLU A 411 -5.30 -43.37 -19.89
C GLU A 411 -4.25 -44.32 -19.32
N LYS A 412 -4.32 -44.59 -18.02
CA LYS A 412 -3.71 -45.78 -17.45
C LYS A 412 -4.37 -46.98 -18.12
N LYS A 413 -3.75 -47.49 -19.18
CA LYS A 413 -4.03 -48.83 -19.69
C LYS A 413 -3.94 -49.82 -18.52
N PRO A 414 -4.97 -50.64 -18.25
CA PRO A 414 -4.86 -51.68 -17.24
C PRO A 414 -3.77 -52.66 -17.66
N ASN A 415 -2.78 -52.83 -16.77
CA ASN A 415 -1.65 -53.73 -16.97
C ASN A 415 -2.14 -55.18 -16.78
N PHE A 416 -2.63 -55.82 -17.84
CA PHE A 416 -2.87 -57.26 -17.87
C PHE A 416 -1.55 -58.01 -18.06
N ALA A 417 -0.74 -58.05 -17.01
CA ALA A 417 0.44 -58.89 -16.91
C ALA A 417 0.57 -59.47 -15.49
N ALA A 418 -0.42 -60.28 -15.10
CA ALA A 418 -0.31 -61.17 -13.94
C ALA A 418 -1.12 -62.44 -14.22
N PHE A 419 -0.63 -63.27 -15.14
CA PHE A 419 -0.98 -64.68 -15.18
C PHE A 419 0.26 -65.52 -14.90
N GLY A 420 0.12 -66.45 -13.95
CA GLY A 420 0.88 -67.69 -13.97
C GLY A 420 1.77 -67.93 -12.75
N LYS A 421 1.20 -68.53 -11.70
CA LYS A 421 1.60 -69.83 -11.13
C LYS A 421 1.00 -69.98 -9.72
N PHE A 422 -0.18 -70.58 -9.64
CA PHE A 422 -0.59 -71.31 -8.44
C PHE A 422 -0.39 -72.80 -8.71
N ARG A 423 0.56 -73.39 -7.98
CA ARG A 423 0.76 -74.84 -7.91
C ARG A 423 -0.34 -75.43 -7.04
N ILE A 424 -0.97 -76.49 -7.56
CA ILE A 424 -1.80 -77.42 -6.80
C ILE A 424 -0.85 -78.37 -6.07
N ASN A 425 -1.00 -78.53 -4.76
CA ASN A 425 -0.42 -79.64 -4.02
C ASN A 425 -1.53 -80.64 -3.68
N VAL A 426 -1.20 -81.91 -3.87
CA VAL A 426 -1.97 -83.13 -3.58
C VAL A 426 -2.18 -83.29 -2.09
#